data_AF-A2HS63-F1
#
_entry.id   AF-A2HS63-F1
#
_cell.length_a   1.000
_cell.length_b   1.000
_cell.length_c   1.000
_cell.angle_alpha   90.00
_cell.angle_beta   90.00
_cell.angle_gamma   90.00
#
_symmetry.space_group_name_H-M   'P 1'
#
loop_
_entity.id
_entity.type
_entity.pdbx_description
1 polymer ?
#
loop_
_entity_poly.entity_id
_entity_poly.type
_entity_poly.pdbx_seq_one_letter_code
_entity_poly.pdbx_strand_id
1 'polypeptide(L)' 'YEISQPYPYKIRNKGTGKVLTPVLNNLGHLNLNLRNYGSVSMGRLVGMQWVPNPDKKTRVRHIDGDKLNNRKENLEWF' A
#
# COMPACT_ATOMS: atom_id res chain seq x y z
N TYR A 1 -10.68 -5.66 1.52
CA TYR A 1 -10.36 -4.44 2.30
C TYR A 1 -10.91 -3.22 1.56
N GLU A 2 -10.92 -2.05 2.19
CA GLU A 2 -11.25 -0.75 1.60
C GLU A 2 -10.12 0.21 1.89
N ILE A 3 -9.81 1.11 0.97
CA ILE A 3 -8.82 2.17 1.18
C ILE A 3 -9.57 3.51 1.18
N SER A 4 -9.44 4.29 2.26
CA SER A 4 -10.10 5.59 2.38
C SER A 4 -9.51 6.60 1.39
N GLN A 5 -10.32 7.58 1.00
CA GLN A 5 -9.90 8.77 0.26
C GLN A 5 -10.53 10.01 0.91
N PRO A 6 -9.87 11.18 0.90
CA PRO A 6 -8.55 11.46 0.32
C PRO A 6 -7.37 10.97 1.19
N TYR A 7 -6.13 11.24 0.76
CA TYR A 7 -4.92 10.97 1.54
C TYR A 7 -4.92 11.77 2.86
N PRO A 8 -4.47 11.22 4.00
CA PRO A 8 -3.80 9.92 4.17
C PRO A 8 -4.73 8.72 4.06
N TYR A 9 -4.26 7.70 3.33
CA TYR A 9 -5.01 6.46 3.10
C TYR A 9 -5.10 5.61 4.37
N LYS A 10 -6.31 5.21 4.75
CA LYS A 10 -6.59 4.25 5.82
C LYS A 10 -7.14 2.97 5.21
N ILE A 11 -6.62 1.81 5.60
CA ILE A 11 -7.21 0.53 5.18
C ILE A 11 -8.21 0.06 6.22
N ARG A 12 -9.40 -0.31 5.77
CA ARG A 12 -10.43 -0.95 6.59
C ARG A 12 -10.67 -2.38 6.12
N ASN A 13 -10.84 -3.29 7.07
CA ASN A 13 -11.34 -4.64 6.78
C ASN A 13 -12.86 -4.56 6.52
N LYS A 14 -13.31 -4.98 5.32
CA LYS A 14 -14.74 -4.96 4.95
C LYS A 14 -15.60 -5.87 5.82
N GLY A 15 -15.07 -7.02 6.24
CA GLY A 15 -15.82 -8.01 7.01
C GLY A 15 -15.96 -7.67 8.49
N THR A 16 -14.95 -7.02 9.09
CA THR A 16 -14.97 -6.68 10.53
C THR A 16 -15.20 -5.20 10.80
N GLY A 17 -15.17 -4.34 9.78
CA GLY A 17 -15.23 -2.88 9.91
C GLY A 17 -13.99 -2.24 10.56
N LYS A 18 -13.00 -3.03 11.01
CA LYS A 18 -11.82 -2.53 11.72
C LYS A 18 -10.85 -1.83 10.77
N VAL A 19 -10.39 -0.65 11.17
CA VAL A 19 -9.27 0.03 10.50
C VAL A 19 -7.98 -0.69 10.88
N LEU A 20 -7.20 -1.05 9.87
CA LEU A 20 -5.92 -1.71 10.02
C LEU A 20 -4.82 -0.67 10.19
N THR A 21 -3.99 -0.87 11.21
CA THR A 21 -2.83 -0.01 11.47
C THR A 21 -1.61 -0.57 10.74
N PRO A 22 -1.01 0.19 9.79
CA PRO A 22 0.23 -0.22 9.19
C PRO A 22 1.39 -0.14 10.20
N VAL A 23 2.30 -1.10 10.12
CA VAL A 23 3.49 -1.21 10.97
C VAL A 23 4.73 -0.96 10.12
N LEU A 24 5.66 -0.16 10.65
CA LEU A 24 6.95 0.07 10.01
C LEU A 24 7.80 -1.19 10.08
N ASN A 25 8.33 -1.64 8.94
CA ASN A 25 9.26 -2.76 8.91
C ASN A 25 10.73 -2.28 9.00
N ASN A 26 11.65 -3.23 9.19
CA ASN A 26 13.10 -2.95 9.28
C ASN A 26 13.70 -2.35 7.99
N LEU A 27 12.97 -2.37 6.88
CA LEU A 27 13.38 -1.79 5.60
C LEU A 27 12.82 -0.37 5.39
N GLY A 28 12.07 0.17 6.34
CA GLY A 28 11.44 1.50 6.28
C GLY A 28 10.10 1.56 5.54
N HIS A 29 9.49 0.43 5.20
CA HIS A 29 8.17 0.41 4.56
C HIS A 29 7.04 0.22 5.59
N LEU A 30 5.93 0.90 5.37
CA LEU A 30 4.68 0.63 6.07
C LEU A 30 4.05 -0.66 5.53
N ASN A 31 3.86 -1.67 6.39
CA ASN A 31 3.28 -2.96 6.05
C ASN A 31 1.98 -3.22 6.83
N LEU A 32 1.05 -3.93 6.22
CA LEU A 32 -0.20 -4.37 6.84
C LEU A 32 -0.30 -5.88 6.78
N ASN A 33 -0.81 -6.49 7.84
CA ASN A 33 -1.16 -7.89 7.82
C ASN A 33 -2.62 -8.05 7.38
N LEU A 34 -2.82 -8.65 6.21
CA LEU A 34 -4.12 -8.97 5.66
C LEU A 34 -4.38 -10.46 5.82
N ARG A 35 -5.53 -10.82 6.42
CA ARG A 35 -5.89 -12.21 6.76
C ARG A 35 -5.68 -13.22 5.62
N ASN A 36 -5.97 -12.85 4.38
CA ASN A 36 -5.90 -13.74 3.22
C ASN A 36 -4.65 -13.53 2.33
N TYR A 37 -3.85 -12.50 2.61
CA TYR A 37 -2.70 -12.12 1.77
C TYR A 37 -1.37 -12.07 2.53
N GLY A 38 -1.40 -12.24 3.86
CA GLY A 38 -0.23 -12.10 4.71
C GLY A 38 0.22 -10.64 4.84
N SER A 39 1.52 -10.44 5.05
CA SER A 39 2.12 -9.12 5.17
C SER A 39 2.29 -8.48 3.80
N VAL A 40 1.65 -7.34 3.57
CA VAL A 40 1.69 -6.60 2.31
C VAL A 40 2.09 -5.15 2.59
N SER A 41 2.96 -4.58 1.75
CA SER A 41 3.33 -3.17 1.88
C SER A 41 2.20 -2.22 1.46
N MET A 42 2.14 -1.08 2.11
CA MET A 42 1.20 0.00 1.84
C MET A 42 1.32 0.45 0.38
N GLY A 43 2.54 0.69 -0.10
CA GLY A 43 2.80 1.07 -1.48
C GLY A 43 2.31 0.03 -2.48
N ARG A 44 2.44 -1.27 -2.19
CA ARG A 44 1.91 -2.32 -3.08
C ARG A 44 0.38 -2.30 -3.12
N LEU A 45 -0.28 -2.10 -1.99
CA LEU A 45 -1.75 -2.01 -1.94
C LEU A 45 -2.28 -0.81 -2.74
N VAL A 46 -1.68 0.37 -2.54
CA VAL A 46 -2.02 1.60 -3.26
C VAL A 46 -1.73 1.44 -4.75
N GLY A 47 -0.55 0.92 -5.10
CA GLY A 47 -0.12 0.68 -6.47
C GLY A 47 -1.08 -0.26 -7.21
N MET A 48 -1.49 -1.37 -6.58
CA MET A 48 -2.43 -2.32 -7.19
C MET A 48 -3.83 -1.75 -7.43
N GLN A 49 -4.24 -0.71 -6.72
CA GLN A 49 -5.57 -0.11 -6.87
C GLN A 49 -5.58 1.05 -7.87
N TRP A 50 -4.52 1.85 -7.92
CA TRP A 50 -4.56 3.13 -8.64
C TRP A 50 -3.43 3.38 -9.63
N VAL A 51 -2.35 2.57 -9.61
CA VAL A 51 -1.23 2.74 -10.53
C VAL A 51 -1.29 1.64 -11.60
N PRO A 52 -1.56 1.98 -12.87
CA PRO A 52 -1.57 1.00 -13.95
C PRO A 52 -0.24 0.24 -14.04
N ASN A 53 -0.33 -1.08 -14.28
CA ASN A 53 0.83 -1.96 -14.41
C ASN A 53 0.75 -2.78 -15.72
N PRO A 54 0.89 -2.14 -16.88
CA PRO A 54 0.74 -2.81 -18.18
C PRO A 54 1.78 -3.93 -18.37
N ASP A 55 3.00 -3.72 -17.87
CA ASP A 55 4.11 -4.68 -18.00
C ASP A 55 4.08 -5.80 -16.94
N LYS A 56 3.03 -5.87 -16.11
CA LYS A 56 2.86 -6.86 -15.02
C LYS A 56 4.08 -6.96 -14.09
N LYS A 57 4.72 -5.84 -13.83
CA LYS A 57 5.91 -5.79 -12.97
C LYS A 57 5.54 -6.16 -11.54
N THR A 58 6.50 -6.73 -10.82
CA THR A 58 6.21 -7.36 -9.53
C THR A 58 6.52 -6.47 -8.34
N ARG A 59 7.24 -5.36 -8.53
CA ARG A 59 7.68 -4.49 -7.45
C ARG A 59 7.17 -3.06 -7.63
N VAL A 60 6.96 -2.39 -6.51
CA VAL A 60 6.62 -0.97 -6.45
C VAL A 60 7.77 -0.25 -5.78
N ARG A 61 8.18 0.89 -6.37
CA ARG A 61 9.13 1.82 -5.75
C ARG A 61 8.49 3.19 -5.55
N HIS A 62 9.05 3.92 -4.60
CA HIS A 62 8.72 5.30 -4.29
C HIS A 62 9.64 6.22 -5.11
N ILE A 63 9.04 7.17 -5.83
CA ILE A 63 9.77 8.04 -6.78
C ILE A 63 10.69 9.01 -6.03
N ASP A 64 10.19 9.61 -4.96
CA ASP A 64 10.93 10.54 -4.09
C ASP A 64 11.96 9.86 -3.15
N GLY A 65 11.97 8.53 -3.11
CA GLY A 65 12.79 7.75 -2.18
C GLY A 65 12.23 7.66 -0.75
N ASP A 66 11.15 8.38 -0.43
CA ASP A 66 10.47 8.28 0.86
C ASP A 66 9.46 7.13 0.85
N LYS A 67 9.83 6.04 1.52
CA LYS A 67 9.04 4.82 1.65
C LYS A 67 7.74 5.00 2.48
N LEU A 68 7.60 6.12 3.19
CA LEU A 68 6.39 6.48 3.93
C LEU A 68 5.39 7.26 3.07
N ASN A 69 5.86 7.91 1.99
CA ASN A 69 5.02 8.64 1.07
C ASN A 69 4.29 7.70 0.09
N ASN A 70 3.23 7.05 0.59
CA ASN A 70 2.44 6.09 -0.17
C ASN A 70 1.36 6.73 -1.03
N ARG A 71 1.53 7.98 -1.49
CA ARG A 71 0.62 8.63 -2.44
C ARG A 71 0.66 7.91 -3.79
N LYS A 72 -0.49 7.71 -4.44
CA LYS A 72 -0.55 7.00 -5.73
C LYS A 72 0.33 7.66 -6.80
N GLU A 73 0.50 8.98 -6.75
CA GLU A 73 1.34 9.74 -7.68
C GLU A 73 2.84 9.55 -7.40
N ASN A 74 3.22 9.08 -6.22
CA ASN A 74 4.60 8.85 -5.80
C ASN A 74 5.05 7.39 -5.99
N LEU A 75 4.22 6.54 -6.59
CA LEU A 75 4.50 5.11 -6.74
C LEU A 75 4.62 4.74 -8.21
N GLU A 76 5.64 3.94 -8.54
CA GLU A 76 5.79 3.36 -9.87
C GLU A 76 6.09 1.85 -9.78
N TRP A 77 5.64 1.13 -10.81
CA TRP A 77 5.95 -0.28 -11.00
C TRP A 77 7.30 -0.45 -11.70
N PHE A 78 8.13 -1.35 -11.19
CA PHE A 78 9.43 -1.73 -11.77
C PHE A 78 9.72 -3.24 -11.66
#